data_AF-A0A1F9U3T2-F1
#
_entry.id   AF-A0A1F9U3T2-F1
#
_cell.length_a   1.000
_cell.length_b   1.000
_cell.length_c   1.000
_cell.angle_alpha   90.00
_cell.angle_beta   90.00
_cell.angle_gamma   90.00
#
_symmetry.space_group_name_H-M   'P 1'
#
loop_
_entity.id
_entity.type
_entity.pdbx_description
1 polymer ?
#
loop_
_entity_poly.entity_id
_entity_poly.type
_entity_poly.pdbx_seq_one_letter_code
_entity_poly.pdbx_strand_id
1 'polypeptide(L)'
;MFDGLPSGQKRIYKTMKRVAPRVLVCLTYPSSYPPVPTALDHLDKLLPMLKKAGNQGIWFLCHQARGAPFFWLLVSRYVEIDALSSAWYYIVNSHDPQHLKAGTSISGFEFRKGSENFLLKRILPLADAPDFQYGIFGSFTLKIRSWI
;
A
#
# COMPACT_ATOMS: atom_id res chain seq x y z
N MET A 1 2.77 1.20 -25.43
CA MET A 1 2.97 0.05 -24.50
C MET A 1 1.91 -0.06 -23.38
N PHE A 2 1.10 0.98 -23.15
CA PHE A 2 -0.11 0.89 -22.30
C PHE A 2 -1.36 1.38 -23.06
N ASP A 3 -1.26 1.43 -24.38
CA ASP A 3 -2.29 1.96 -25.26
C ASP A 3 -3.50 1.02 -25.17
N GLY A 4 -4.68 1.59 -24.91
CA GLY A 4 -5.91 0.83 -24.61
C GLY A 4 -6.30 0.69 -23.13
N LEU A 5 -5.38 0.87 -22.16
CA LEU A 5 -5.78 0.83 -20.74
C LEU A 5 -6.54 2.09 -20.31
N PRO A 6 -7.49 1.98 -19.36
CA PRO A 6 -8.09 3.13 -18.68
C PRO A 6 -7.04 4.06 -18.04
N SER A 7 -7.39 5.33 -17.85
CA SER A 7 -6.45 6.36 -17.38
C SER A 7 -5.94 6.09 -15.97
N GLY A 8 -6.79 5.62 -15.05
CA GLY A 8 -6.40 5.23 -13.69
C GLY A 8 -5.39 4.08 -13.68
N GLN A 9 -5.67 3.02 -14.44
CA GLN A 9 -4.76 1.87 -14.56
C GLN A 9 -3.39 2.27 -15.12
N LYS A 10 -3.36 3.10 -16.17
CA LYS A 10 -2.11 3.64 -16.74
C LYS A 10 -1.28 4.39 -15.69
N ARG A 11 -1.93 5.19 -14.83
CA ARG A 11 -1.25 5.95 -13.79
C ARG A 11 -0.64 5.01 -12.74
N ILE A 12 -1.40 4.04 -12.24
CA ILE A 12 -0.92 3.04 -11.27
C ILE A 12 0.26 2.25 -11.85
N TYR A 13 0.17 1.80 -13.10
CA TYR A 13 1.26 1.10 -13.79
C TYR A 13 2.54 1.94 -13.91
N LYS A 14 2.42 3.21 -14.29
CA LYS A 14 3.56 4.14 -14.34
C LYS A 14 4.17 4.34 -12.95
N THR A 15 3.35 4.45 -11.92
CA THR A 15 3.81 4.57 -10.53
C THR A 15 4.54 3.32 -10.08
N MET A 16 3.99 2.13 -10.29
CA MET A 16 4.64 0.86 -9.94
C MET A 16 5.99 0.69 -10.64
N LYS A 17 6.09 1.08 -11.92
CA LYS A 17 7.38 1.10 -12.64
C LYS A 17 8.42 2.00 -11.97
N ARG A 18 8.01 3.14 -11.41
CA ARG A 18 8.90 4.07 -10.70
C ARG A 18 9.29 3.57 -9.31
N VAL A 19 8.32 3.05 -8.56
CA VAL A 19 8.51 2.48 -7.23
C VAL A 19 9.37 1.23 -7.28
N ALA A 20 9.23 0.42 -8.34
CA ALA A 20 9.83 -0.91 -8.49
C ALA A 20 9.59 -1.79 -7.24
N PRO A 21 8.32 -2.07 -6.90
CA PRO A 21 7.98 -2.78 -5.67
C PRO A 21 8.51 -4.21 -5.68
N ARG A 22 9.01 -4.65 -4.53
CA ARG A 22 9.54 -5.99 -4.26
C ARG A 22 8.78 -6.72 -3.17
N VAL A 23 8.00 -5.99 -2.39
CA VAL A 23 7.30 -6.50 -1.21
C VAL A 23 5.84 -6.06 -1.27
N LEU A 24 4.94 -6.99 -0.96
CA LEU A 24 3.55 -6.72 -0.68
C LEU A 24 3.34 -6.78 0.84
N VAL A 25 2.78 -5.72 1.39
CA VAL A 25 2.42 -5.61 2.81
C VAL A 25 0.90 -5.53 2.92
N CYS A 26 0.31 -6.31 3.82
CA CYS A 26 -1.08 -6.15 4.25
C CYS A 26 -1.11 -5.51 5.64
N LEU A 27 -2.00 -4.54 5.86
CA LEU A 27 -2.31 -3.98 7.17
C LEU A 27 -3.81 -4.08 7.41
N THR A 28 -4.21 -4.74 8.50
CA THR A 28 -5.61 -4.99 8.84
C THR A 28 -5.93 -4.44 10.23
N TYR A 29 -7.20 -4.52 10.64
CA TYR A 29 -7.66 -4.08 11.95
C TYR A 29 -8.19 -5.27 12.75
N PRO A 30 -8.24 -5.18 14.10
CA PRO A 30 -8.93 -6.15 14.94
C PRO A 30 -10.44 -6.21 14.66
N SER A 31 -11.19 -6.94 15.48
CA SER A 31 -12.65 -7.06 15.38
C SER A 31 -13.36 -5.70 15.37
N SER A 32 -12.90 -4.76 16.19
CA SER A 32 -13.27 -3.35 16.12
C SER A 32 -12.37 -2.58 15.15
N TYR A 33 -12.93 -1.74 14.31
CA TYR A 33 -12.18 -0.99 13.30
C TYR A 33 -12.73 0.43 13.15
N PRO A 34 -11.86 1.40 12.81
CA PRO A 34 -12.27 2.78 12.66
C PRO A 34 -12.91 3.03 11.29
N PRO A 35 -13.60 4.17 11.10
CA PRO A 35 -14.00 4.63 9.78
C PRO A 35 -12.77 5.00 8.93
N VAL A 36 -12.97 5.10 7.61
CA VAL A 36 -11.89 5.37 6.63
C VAL A 36 -11.01 6.58 6.97
N PRO A 37 -11.53 7.76 7.36
CA PRO A 37 -10.68 8.91 7.66
C PRO A 37 -9.65 8.62 8.75
N THR A 38 -10.08 8.02 9.85
CA THR A 38 -9.19 7.60 10.93
C THR A 38 -8.25 6.47 10.50
N ALA A 39 -8.71 5.58 9.62
CA ALA A 39 -7.83 4.54 9.08
C ALA A 39 -6.68 5.12 8.23
N LEU A 40 -6.95 6.21 7.48
CA LEU A 40 -5.92 6.95 6.74
C LEU A 40 -4.97 7.68 7.69
N ASP A 41 -5.47 8.29 8.77
CA ASP A 41 -4.61 8.91 9.80
C ASP A 41 -3.63 7.89 10.42
N HIS A 42 -4.07 6.65 10.64
CA HIS A 42 -3.19 5.58 11.09
C HIS A 42 -2.12 5.25 10.05
N LEU A 43 -2.50 5.14 8.78
CA LEU A 43 -1.54 4.91 7.70
C LEU A 43 -0.51 6.04 7.65
N ASP A 44 -0.93 7.30 7.73
CA ASP A 44 -0.05 8.47 7.69
C ASP A 44 0.94 8.51 8.86
N LYS A 45 0.58 7.95 10.02
CA LYS A 45 1.51 7.75 11.15
C LYS A 45 2.54 6.64 10.87
N LEU A 46 2.19 5.62 10.10
CA LEU A 46 3.08 4.50 9.77
C LEU A 46 4.07 4.83 8.65
N LEU A 47 3.61 5.53 7.60
CA LEU A 47 4.41 5.79 6.40
C LEU A 47 5.78 6.46 6.67
N PRO A 48 5.95 7.39 7.63
CA PRO A 48 7.25 7.95 7.99
C PRO A 48 8.29 6.91 8.41
N MET A 49 7.89 5.85 9.10
CA MET A 49 8.79 4.76 9.49
C MET A 49 9.35 4.06 8.23
N LEU A 50 8.48 3.72 7.28
CA LEU A 50 8.89 3.11 6.01
C LEU A 50 9.80 4.06 5.21
N LYS A 51 9.44 5.35 5.12
CA LYS A 51 10.26 6.37 4.43
C LYS A 51 11.66 6.47 5.05
N LYS A 52 11.77 6.51 6.39
CA LYS A 52 13.06 6.57 7.11
C LYS A 52 13.92 5.32 6.85
N ALA A 53 13.30 4.16 6.65
CA ALA A 53 13.99 2.93 6.23
C ALA A 53 14.40 2.94 4.74
N GLY A 54 14.22 4.07 4.02
CA GLY A 54 14.56 4.21 2.61
C GLY A 54 13.56 3.55 1.66
N ASN A 55 12.35 3.21 2.15
CA ASN A 55 11.29 2.68 1.32
C ASN A 55 10.50 3.78 0.60
N GLN A 56 10.09 3.44 -0.62
CA GLN A 56 9.04 4.11 -1.36
C GLN A 56 7.97 3.09 -1.74
N GLY A 57 6.76 3.55 -2.00
CA GLY A 57 5.68 2.63 -2.27
C GLY A 57 4.41 3.29 -2.80
N ILE A 58 3.48 2.42 -3.17
CA ILE A 58 2.08 2.75 -3.44
C ILE A 58 1.23 1.98 -2.44
N TRP A 59 0.25 2.64 -1.85
CA TRP A 59 -0.72 2.02 -0.95
C TRP A 59 -2.11 2.08 -1.57
N PHE A 60 -2.95 1.10 -1.25
CA PHE A 60 -4.33 0.99 -1.68
C PHE A 60 -5.21 0.76 -0.47
N LEU A 61 -6.31 1.50 -0.36
CA LEU A 61 -7.37 1.25 0.61
C LEU A 61 -8.34 0.23 0.01
N CYS A 62 -8.69 -0.78 0.79
CA CYS A 62 -9.66 -1.82 0.44
C CYS A 62 -10.62 -2.07 1.61
N HIS A 63 -11.72 -2.77 1.36
CA HIS A 63 -12.68 -3.17 2.39
C HIS A 63 -12.78 -4.70 2.48
N GLN A 64 -12.68 -5.23 3.70
CA GLN A 64 -12.94 -6.65 3.96
C GLN A 64 -14.43 -6.95 3.77
N ALA A 65 -14.81 -8.23 3.66
CA ALA A 65 -16.23 -8.62 3.53
C ALA A 65 -17.11 -8.12 4.69
N ARG A 66 -16.52 -7.96 5.89
CA ARG A 66 -17.18 -7.37 7.07
C ARG A 66 -17.28 -5.83 7.04
N GLY A 67 -16.79 -5.17 5.99
CA GLY A 67 -16.77 -3.71 5.85
C GLY A 67 -15.55 -3.01 6.47
N ALA A 68 -14.65 -3.73 7.14
CA ALA A 68 -13.47 -3.12 7.75
C ALA A 68 -12.49 -2.60 6.68
N PRO A 69 -12.00 -1.35 6.80
CA PRO A 69 -10.96 -0.85 5.92
C PRO A 69 -9.66 -1.61 6.19
N PHE A 70 -8.85 -1.82 5.16
CA PHE A 70 -7.53 -2.40 5.28
C PHE A 70 -6.65 -1.90 4.13
N PHE A 71 -5.33 -2.04 4.27
CA PHE A 71 -4.38 -1.52 3.30
C PHE A 71 -3.53 -2.60 2.69
N TRP A 72 -3.34 -2.49 1.38
CA TRP A 72 -2.23 -3.13 0.69
C TRP A 72 -1.17 -2.10 0.36
N LEU A 73 0.09 -2.37 0.68
CA LEU A 73 1.21 -1.54 0.28
C LEU A 73 2.15 -2.35 -0.61
N LEU A 74 2.49 -1.80 -1.77
CA LEU A 74 3.56 -2.29 -2.62
C LEU A 74 4.81 -1.45 -2.37
N VAL A 75 5.84 -2.07 -1.80
CA VAL A 75 6.99 -1.40 -1.21
C VAL A 75 8.28 -1.82 -1.92
N SER A 76 9.20 -0.87 -2.11
CA SER A 76 10.42 -1.03 -2.92
C SER A 76 11.50 -1.95 -2.33
N ARG A 77 11.57 -2.08 -1.00
CA ARG A 77 12.61 -2.83 -0.29
C ARG A 77 11.98 -3.73 0.76
N TYR A 78 12.82 -4.56 1.36
CA TYR A 78 12.47 -5.38 2.51
C TYR A 78 11.88 -4.53 3.65
N VAL A 79 10.90 -5.10 4.34
CA VAL A 79 10.28 -4.55 5.55
C VAL A 79 10.41 -5.62 6.61
N GLU A 80 10.92 -5.23 7.77
CA GLU A 80 11.04 -6.11 8.93
C GLU A 80 9.65 -6.26 9.57
N ILE A 81 9.17 -7.50 9.71
CA ILE A 81 7.78 -7.80 10.07
C ILE A 81 7.48 -7.47 11.53
N ASP A 82 8.44 -7.66 12.43
CA ASP A 82 8.22 -7.44 13.86
C ASP A 82 8.11 -5.95 14.17
N ALA A 83 8.98 -5.13 13.58
CA ALA A 83 8.93 -3.68 13.64
C ALA A 83 7.64 -3.14 13.01
N LEU A 84 7.22 -3.70 11.86
CA LEU A 84 5.96 -3.33 11.20
C LEU A 84 4.76 -3.66 12.08
N SER A 85 4.69 -4.89 12.60
CA SER A 85 3.58 -5.37 13.43
C SER A 85 3.47 -4.58 14.71
N SER A 86 4.60 -4.33 15.37
CA SER A 86 4.67 -3.51 16.58
C SER A 86 4.20 -2.09 16.31
N ALA A 87 4.74 -1.42 15.28
CA ALA A 87 4.33 -0.06 14.93
C ALA A 87 2.83 0.03 14.61
N TRP A 88 2.32 -0.92 13.81
CA TRP A 88 0.90 -0.94 13.45
C TRP A 88 0.00 -1.18 14.67
N TYR A 89 0.37 -2.11 15.55
CA TYR A 89 -0.34 -2.37 16.80
C TYR A 89 -0.46 -1.11 17.67
N TYR A 90 0.64 -0.38 17.87
CA TYR A 90 0.65 0.85 18.67
C TYR A 90 -0.11 2.00 18.01
N ILE A 91 0.01 2.16 16.69
CA ILE A 91 -0.70 3.22 15.95
C ILE A 91 -2.22 3.01 16.02
N VAL A 92 -2.67 1.78 15.80
CA VAL A 92 -4.09 1.40 15.89
C VAL A 92 -4.58 1.43 17.34
N ASN A 93 -3.66 1.34 18.30
CA ASN A 93 -3.94 1.26 19.73
C ASN A 93 -4.96 0.14 20.05
N SER A 94 -4.75 -1.05 19.48
CA SER A 94 -5.76 -2.10 19.49
C SER A 94 -5.98 -2.76 20.85
N HIS A 95 -4.97 -2.74 21.73
CA HIS A 95 -4.93 -3.51 22.98
C HIS A 95 -5.25 -5.02 22.82
N ASP A 96 -5.20 -5.53 21.58
CA ASP A 96 -5.55 -6.91 21.21
C ASP A 96 -4.29 -7.69 20.79
N PRO A 97 -3.82 -8.66 21.60
CA PRO A 97 -2.66 -9.46 21.27
C PRO A 97 -2.81 -10.30 19.97
N GLN A 98 -4.03 -10.61 19.54
CA GLN A 98 -4.26 -11.30 18.26
C GLN A 98 -3.97 -10.37 17.09
N HIS A 99 -4.31 -9.08 17.21
CA HIS A 99 -3.96 -8.08 16.21
C HIS A 99 -2.44 -7.90 16.08
N LEU A 100 -1.68 -7.95 17.17
CA LEU A 100 -0.22 -7.90 17.07
C LEU A 100 0.35 -9.07 16.24
N LYS A 101 -0.27 -10.25 16.34
CA LYS A 101 0.18 -11.47 15.65
C LYS A 101 -0.26 -11.56 14.19
N ALA A 102 -1.45 -11.07 13.87
CA ALA A 102 -2.11 -11.28 12.57
C ALA A 102 -2.50 -9.99 11.84
N GLY A 103 -2.29 -8.83 12.46
CA GLY A 103 -2.67 -7.52 11.94
C GLY A 103 -1.87 -7.11 10.71
N THR A 104 -0.67 -7.68 10.52
CA THR A 104 0.17 -7.42 9.36
C THR A 104 0.60 -8.71 8.67
N SER A 105 0.88 -8.63 7.37
CA SER A 105 1.52 -9.72 6.63
C SER A 105 2.43 -9.18 5.54
N ILE A 106 3.47 -9.95 5.21
CA ILE A 106 4.46 -9.60 4.19
C ILE A 106 4.62 -10.78 3.22
N SER A 107 4.65 -10.48 1.93
CA SER A 107 4.99 -11.45 0.89
C SER A 107 5.88 -10.82 -0.19
N GLY A 108 6.64 -11.68 -0.88
CA GLY A 108 7.41 -11.26 -2.05
C GLY A 108 6.46 -10.76 -3.15
N PHE A 109 6.81 -9.64 -3.76
CA PHE A 109 6.06 -9.07 -4.87
C PHE A 109 6.95 -8.94 -6.09
N GLU A 110 6.54 -9.56 -7.18
CA GLU A 110 7.21 -9.42 -8.45
C GLU A 110 6.33 -8.66 -9.44
N PHE A 111 6.82 -7.50 -9.86
CA PHE A 111 6.18 -6.70 -10.90
C PHE A 111 6.70 -7.12 -12.28
N ARG A 112 6.10 -8.15 -12.88
CA ARG A 112 6.33 -8.51 -14.29
C ARG A 112 5.09 -8.21 -15.15
N LYS A 113 5.32 -7.76 -16.38
CA LYS A 113 4.27 -7.55 -17.38
C LYS A 113 3.65 -8.91 -17.73
N GLY A 114 2.33 -9.05 -17.64
CA GLY A 114 1.60 -10.29 -17.95
C GLY A 114 1.58 -11.32 -16.81
N SER A 115 2.29 -11.09 -15.71
CA SER A 115 2.28 -11.97 -14.54
C SER A 115 1.29 -11.53 -13.47
N GLU A 116 0.32 -10.66 -13.82
CA GLU A 116 -0.47 -9.84 -12.90
C GLU A 116 -0.82 -10.64 -11.64
N ASN A 117 -0.05 -10.36 -10.59
CA ASN A 117 -0.22 -11.02 -9.31
C ASN A 117 -1.66 -10.82 -8.86
N PHE A 118 -2.21 -11.80 -8.14
CA PHE A 118 -3.63 -11.84 -7.74
C PHE A 118 -4.19 -10.49 -7.27
N LEU A 119 -3.38 -9.73 -6.52
CA LEU A 119 -3.72 -8.39 -6.07
C LEU A 119 -4.03 -7.41 -7.22
N LEU A 120 -3.16 -7.34 -8.23
CA LEU A 120 -3.32 -6.40 -9.34
C LEU A 120 -4.58 -6.70 -10.17
N LYS A 121 -4.92 -7.99 -10.33
CA LYS A 121 -6.17 -8.40 -10.98
C LYS A 121 -7.42 -7.93 -10.23
N ARG A 122 -7.32 -7.74 -8.90
CA ARG A 122 -8.41 -7.22 -8.06
C ARG A 122 -8.43 -5.70 -7.97
N ILE A 123 -7.27 -5.07 -7.93
CA ILE A 123 -7.13 -3.62 -7.70
C ILE A 123 -7.27 -2.82 -8.99
N LEU A 124 -6.63 -3.25 -10.08
CA LEU A 124 -6.60 -2.47 -11.31
C LEU A 124 -7.99 -2.24 -11.94
N PRO A 125 -8.94 -3.20 -11.92
CA PRO A 125 -10.29 -2.93 -12.41
C PRO A 125 -11.03 -1.84 -11.62
N LEU A 126 -10.65 -1.62 -10.36
CA LEU A 126 -11.25 -0.60 -9.49
C LEU A 126 -10.59 0.78 -9.66
N ALA A 127 -9.52 0.90 -10.46
CA ALA A 127 -8.70 2.11 -10.52
C ALA A 127 -9.45 3.39 -10.91
N ASP A 128 -10.59 3.25 -11.60
CA ASP A 128 -11.45 4.36 -12.03
C ASP A 128 -12.79 4.41 -11.27
N ALA A 129 -12.97 3.56 -10.25
CA ALA A 129 -14.14 3.62 -9.38
C ALA A 129 -14.08 4.87 -8.48
N PRO A 130 -15.21 5.54 -8.22
CA PRO A 130 -15.23 6.81 -7.49
C PRO A 130 -14.77 6.71 -6.03
N ASP A 131 -14.91 5.54 -5.42
CA ASP A 131 -14.52 5.25 -4.04
C ASP A 131 -13.12 4.61 -3.92
N PHE A 132 -12.44 4.39 -5.05
CA PHE A 132 -11.11 3.81 -5.07
C PHE A 132 -10.06 4.81 -4.58
N GLN A 133 -9.41 4.47 -3.46
CA GLN A 133 -8.40 5.33 -2.85
C GLN A 133 -7.04 4.65 -2.84
N TYR A 134 -6.03 5.39 -3.29
CA TYR A 134 -4.64 4.97 -3.27
C TYR A 134 -3.75 6.20 -3.14
N GLY A 135 -2.51 5.98 -2.70
CA GLY A 135 -1.53 7.05 -2.58
C GLY A 135 -0.11 6.54 -2.74
N ILE A 136 0.83 7.47 -2.79
CA ILE A 136 2.24 7.18 -2.98
C ILE A 136 3.05 7.77 -1.83
N PHE A 137 4.15 7.11 -1.48
CA PHE A 137 5.05 7.59 -0.45
C PHE A 137 6.52 7.35 -0.83
N GLY A 138 7.40 8.16 -0.25
CA GLY A 138 8.85 8.11 -0.50
C GLY A 138 9.33 9.26 -1.38
N SER A 139 10.65 9.37 -1.51
CA SER A 139 11.29 10.43 -2.29
C SER A 139 11.31 10.04 -3.76
N PHE A 140 10.34 10.55 -4.53
CA PHE A 140 10.45 10.55 -5.98
C PHE A 140 11.36 11.71 -6.35
N THR A 141 12.64 11.45 -6.64
CA THR A 141 13.46 12.48 -7.29
C THR A 141 12.85 12.73 -8.66
N LEU A 142 12.02 13.78 -8.77
CA LEU A 142 11.77 14.43 -10.04
C LEU A 142 13.13 14.93 -10.52
N LYS A 143 13.82 14.16 -11.35
CA LYS A 143 14.75 14.76 -12.30
C LYS A 143 13.89 15.63 -13.21
N ILE A 144 13.61 16.85 -12.76
CA ILE A 144 13.23 17.94 -13.65
C ILE A 144 14.45 18.08 -14.56
N ARG A 145 14.37 17.57 -15.79
CA ARG A 145 15.27 18.05 -16.83
C ARG A 145 14.85 19.50 -17.02
N SER A 146 15.55 20.42 -16.35
CA SER A 146 15.56 21.81 -16.80
C SER A 146 16.04 21.79 -18.23
N TRP A 147 15.16 22.19 -19.14
CA TRP A 147 15.58 22.63 -20.46
C TRP A 147 16.16 24.03 -20.24
N ILE A 148 17.48 24.13 -20.30
CA ILE A 148 18.15 25.35 -20.76
C ILE A 148 18.38 25.14 -22.25
#